data_AF-A0A775UYA3-F1
#
_entry.id   AF-A0A775UYA3-F1
#
_cell.length_a   1.000
_cell.length_b   1.000
_cell.length_c   1.000
_cell.angle_alpha   90.00
_cell.angle_beta   90.00
_cell.angle_gamma   90.00
#
_symmetry.space_group_name_H-M   'P 1'
#
loop_
_entity.id
_entity.type
_entity.pdbx_description
1 polymer ?
#
loop_
_entity_poly.entity_id
_entity_poly.type
_entity_poly.pdbx_seq_one_letter_code
_entity_poly.pdbx_strand_id
1 'polypeptide(L)'
;AQSSALQQQLVTKRYEYNALLAANPPDSSKINAVAKEMENLRQSLDELRVKRDIAMAEAGIPRGTGMGYGGCGGGGHMGMGHW
;
A
#
# COMPACT_ATOMS: atom_id res chain seq x y z
N ALA A 1 10.90 -9.73 0.78
CA ALA A 1 11.22 -8.36 1.23
C ALA A 1 10.50 -8.09 2.55
N GLN A 2 11.03 -7.24 3.45
CA GLN A 2 10.34 -6.94 4.72
C GLN A 2 8.94 -6.34 4.50
N SER A 3 8.75 -5.54 3.45
CA SER A 3 7.45 -4.97 3.07
C SER A 3 6.46 -5.99 2.49
N SER A 4 6.93 -7.03 1.79
CA SER A 4 6.04 -7.99 1.11
C SER A 4 5.27 -8.87 2.10
N ALA A 5 5.92 -9.28 3.20
CA ALA A 5 5.26 -10.04 4.25
C ALA A 5 4.20 -9.20 4.98
N LEU A 6 4.51 -7.95 5.32
CA LEU A 6 3.54 -7.03 5.95
C LEU A 6 2.36 -6.69 5.03
N GLN A 7 2.60 -6.52 3.73
CA GLN A 7 1.54 -6.35 2.74
C GLN A 7 0.62 -7.57 2.66
N GLN A 8 1.20 -8.78 2.63
CA GLN A 8 0.42 -10.02 2.65
C GLN A 8 -0.42 -10.14 3.92
N GLN A 9 0.15 -9.83 5.09
CA GLN A 9 -0.60 -9.82 6.36
C GLN A 9 -1.76 -8.82 6.33
N LEU A 10 -1.55 -7.61 5.79
CA LEU A 10 -2.59 -6.60 5.68
C LEU A 10 -3.74 -7.05 4.76
N VAL A 11 -3.42 -7.72 3.65
CA VAL A 11 -4.41 -8.30 2.74
C VAL A 11 -5.23 -9.39 3.45
N THR A 12 -4.56 -10.32 4.14
CA THR A 12 -5.23 -11.37 4.91
C THR A 12 -6.17 -10.78 5.97
N LYS A 13 -5.71 -9.78 6.74
CA LYS A 13 -6.53 -9.12 7.75
C LYS A 13 -7.72 -8.37 7.15
N ARG A 14 -7.59 -7.84 5.93
CA ARG A 14 -8.71 -7.20 5.23
C ARG A 14 -9.78 -8.20 4.80
N TYR A 15 -9.39 -9.42 4.40
CA TYR A 15 -10.36 -10.48 4.15
C TYR A 15 -11.09 -10.91 5.43
N GLU A 16 -10.35 -11.06 6.54
CA GLU A 16 -10.94 -11.37 7.85
C GLU A 16 -11.93 -10.29 8.30
N TYR A 17 -11.54 -9.02 8.20
CA TYR A 17 -12.40 -7.87 8.51
C TYR A 17 -13.69 -7.88 7.67
N ASN A 18 -13.58 -8.12 6.35
CA ASN A 18 -14.74 -8.18 5.47
C ASN A 18 -15.64 -9.38 5.78
N ALA A 19 -15.07 -10.53 6.13
CA ALA A 19 -15.84 -11.72 6.53
C ALA A 19 -16.62 -11.46 7.84
N LEU A 20 -16.01 -10.77 8.81
CA LEU A 20 -16.66 -10.39 10.05
C LEU A 20 -17.79 -9.36 9.83
N LEU A 21 -17.61 -8.42 8.89
CA LEU A 21 -18.68 -7.49 8.50
C LEU A 21 -19.86 -8.18 7.82
N ALA A 22 -19.61 -9.25 7.06
CA ALA A 22 -20.65 -10.03 6.38
C ALA A 22 -21.36 -11.04 7.30
N ALA A 23 -20.84 -11.29 8.50
CA ALA A 23 -21.44 -12.21 9.46
C ALA A 23 -22.74 -11.63 10.05
N ASN A 24 -23.70 -12.51 10.39
CA ASN A 24 -24.99 -12.13 10.97
C ASN A 24 -25.27 -12.88 12.28
N PRO A 25 -25.38 -12.19 13.43
CA PRO A 25 -25.13 -10.75 13.61
C PRO A 25 -23.62 -10.42 13.52
N PRO A 26 -23.25 -9.19 13.10
CA PRO A 26 -21.85 -8.77 13.09
C PRO A 26 -21.26 -8.71 14.51
N ASP A 27 -20.05 -9.22 14.69
CA ASP A 27 -19.31 -9.16 15.96
C ASP A 27 -18.47 -7.88 16.02
N SER A 28 -19.05 -6.81 16.57
CA SER A 28 -18.42 -5.49 16.65
C SER A 28 -17.09 -5.49 17.42
N SER A 29 -16.94 -6.36 18.42
CA SER A 29 -15.70 -6.47 19.20
C SER A 29 -14.56 -6.99 18.33
N LYS A 30 -14.81 -8.09 17.60
CA LYS A 30 -13.82 -8.66 16.67
C LYS A 30 -13.51 -7.73 15.51
N ILE A 31 -14.53 -7.08 14.94
CA ILE A 31 -14.34 -6.10 13.86
C ILE A 31 -13.40 -4.96 14.30
N ASN A 32 -13.60 -4.42 15.50
CA ASN A 32 -12.75 -3.36 16.06
C ASN A 32 -11.33 -3.85 16.36
N ALA A 33 -11.18 -5.09 16.85
CA ALA A 33 -9.87 -5.69 17.09
C ALA A 33 -9.07 -5.83 15.78
N VAL A 34 -9.68 -6.42 14.74
CA VAL A 34 -9.04 -6.58 13.42
C VAL A 34 -8.73 -5.23 12.79
N ALA A 35 -9.60 -4.23 12.94
CA ALA A 35 -9.34 -2.87 12.46
C ALA A 35 -8.07 -2.25 13.09
N LYS A 36 -7.89 -2.41 14.41
CA LYS A 36 -6.68 -1.95 15.12
C LYS A 36 -5.42 -2.70 14.65
N GLU A 37 -5.51 -4.01 14.43
CA GLU A 37 -4.40 -4.77 13.88
C GLU A 37 -4.01 -4.29 12.47
N MET A 38 -4.99 -3.99 11.62
CA MET A 38 -4.75 -3.43 10.30
C MET A 38 -4.11 -2.04 10.35
N GLU A 39 -4.47 -1.20 11.32
CA GLU A 39 -3.84 0.10 11.55
C GLU A 39 -2.36 -0.05 11.92
N ASN A 40 -2.05 -0.93 12.87
CA ASN A 40 -0.67 -1.21 13.28
C ASN A 40 0.19 -1.74 12.11
N LEU A 41 -0.37 -2.60 11.26
CA LEU A 41 0.30 -3.10 10.06
C LEU A 41 0.58 -1.98 9.04
N ARG A 42 -0.36 -1.05 8.86
CA ARG A 42 -0.15 0.12 7.98
C ARG A 42 0.94 1.03 8.51
N GLN A 43 0.93 1.31 9.81
CA GLN A 43 1.98 2.10 10.46
C GLN A 43 3.36 1.48 10.23
N SER A 44 3.48 0.16 10.39
CA SER A 44 4.74 -0.57 10.10
C SER A 44 5.18 -0.44 8.64
N LEU A 45 4.24 -0.47 7.68
CA LEU A 45 4.54 -0.24 6.26
C LEU A 45 4.97 1.20 5.99
N ASP A 46 4.34 2.17 6.63
CA ASP A 46 4.66 3.59 6.50
C ASP A 46 6.05 3.89 7.05
N GLU A 47 6.44 3.29 8.17
CA GLU A 47 7.82 3.37 8.68
C GLU A 47 8.85 2.82 7.68
N LEU A 48 8.56 1.68 7.04
CA LEU A 48 9.44 1.14 6.00
C LEU A 48 9.52 2.07 4.78
N ARG A 49 8.41 2.71 4.40
CA ARG A 49 8.37 3.71 3.32
C ARG A 49 9.23 4.91 3.67
N VAL A 50 9.09 5.46 4.88
CA VAL A 50 9.90 6.59 5.36
C VAL A 50 11.39 6.24 5.39
N LYS A 51 11.76 5.03 5.87
CA LYS A 51 13.17 4.58 5.89
C LYS A 51 13.77 4.45 4.50
N ARG A 52 13.06 3.78 3.59
CA ARG A 52 13.43 3.76 2.16
C ARG A 52 13.56 5.18 1.66
N ASP A 53 12.66 6.04 2.11
CA ASP A 53 12.56 7.36 1.58
C ASP A 53 13.75 8.25 1.95
N ILE A 54 14.17 8.18 3.21
CA ILE A 54 15.40 8.79 3.71
C ILE A 54 16.61 8.26 2.93
N ALA A 55 16.73 6.92 2.78
CA ALA A 55 17.85 6.31 2.08
C ALA A 55 17.97 6.78 0.61
N MET A 56 16.85 6.97 -0.10
CA MET A 56 16.88 7.52 -1.46
C MET A 56 17.33 8.99 -1.48
N ALA A 57 16.90 9.79 -0.49
CA ALA A 57 17.32 11.19 -0.39
C ALA A 57 18.82 11.29 -0.05
N GLU A 58 19.32 10.46 0.87
CA GLU A 58 20.75 10.37 1.22
C GLU A 58 21.61 9.92 0.03
N ALA A 59 21.09 9.01 -0.80
CA ALA A 59 21.73 8.60 -2.05
C ALA A 59 21.69 9.67 -3.15
N GLY A 60 21.10 10.84 -2.91
CA GLY A 60 20.93 11.90 -3.89
C GLY A 60 19.99 11.55 -5.04
N ILE A 61 19.11 10.55 -4.85
CA ILE A 61 18.14 10.10 -5.85
C ILE A 61 16.87 10.96 -5.70
N PRO A 62 16.59 11.89 -6.62
CA PRO A 62 15.42 12.74 -6.53
C PRO A 62 14.12 11.92 -6.60
N ARG A 63 13.18 12.20 -5.70
CA ARG A 63 11.82 11.61 -5.65
C ARG A 63 10.92 11.96 -6.85
N GLY A 64 11.46 12.52 -7.93
CA GLY A 64 10.67 13.10 -9.02
C GLY A 64 11.39 13.19 -10.35
N THR A 65 12.25 12.24 -10.70
CA THR A 65 12.91 12.23 -12.02
C THR A 65 12.74 10.89 -12.73
N GLY A 66 11.49 10.43 -12.77
CA GLY A 66 10.99 9.53 -13.81
C GLY A 66 10.00 10.30 -14.66
N MET A 67 10.46 10.76 -15.83
CA MET A 67 9.64 11.18 -16.98
C MET A 67 8.69 12.37 -16.79
N GLY A 68 9.21 13.59 -16.94
CA GLY A 68 8.29 14.72 -17.15
C GLY A 68 8.84 16.13 -17.04
N TYR A 69 10.02 16.46 -17.58
CA TYR A 69 10.38 17.84 -17.92
C TYR A 69 11.53 17.83 -18.95
N GLY A 70 11.23 18.17 -20.22
CA GLY A 70 12.21 18.29 -21.31
C GLY A 70 12.01 17.25 -22.42
N GLY A 71 11.49 17.69 -23.56
CA GLY A 71 10.99 16.83 -24.62
C GLY A 71 12.03 16.03 -25.40
N CYS A 72 11.59 14.87 -25.88
CA CYS A 72 11.87 14.38 -27.22
C CYS A 72 10.68 13.48 -27.60
N GLY A 73 10.09 13.73 -28.77
CA GLY A 73 8.81 13.17 -29.16
C GLY A 73 8.80 11.67 -29.44
N GLY A 74 7.59 11.15 -29.64
CA GLY A 74 7.38 9.95 -30.43
C GLY A 74 6.50 8.90 -29.77
N GLY A 75 5.40 8.58 -30.47
CA GLY A 75 4.86 7.22 -30.48
C GLY A 75 3.78 6.98 -29.45
N GLY A 76 2.54 7.01 -29.91
CA GLY A 76 1.38 6.69 -29.10
C GLY A 76 1.34 5.25 -28.60
N HIS A 77 0.45 5.04 -27.65
CA HIS A 77 -0.48 3.92 -27.72
C HIS A 77 -1.72 4.30 -26.91
N MET A 78 -2.83 4.41 -27.63
CA MET A 78 -4.16 4.25 -27.06
C MET A 78 -4.20 2.88 -26.34
N GLY A 79 -4.79 2.84 -25.15
CA GLY A 79 -4.91 1.60 -24.40
C GLY A 79 -5.91 1.71 -23.26
N MET A 80 -7.18 1.88 -23.63
CA MET A 80 -8.32 1.57 -22.75
C MET A 80 -8.19 0.14 -22.22
N GLY A 81 -8.36 -0.03 -20.92
CA GLY A 81 -8.45 -1.34 -20.28
C GLY A 81 -9.05 -1.22 -18.90
N HIS A 82 -10.39 -1.17 -18.85
CA HIS A 82 -11.18 -1.52 -17.67
C HIS A 82 -10.76 -2.89 -17.14
N TRP A 83 -10.52 -3.02 -15.84
CA TRP A 83 -11.02 -4.05 -14.90
C TRP A 83 -10.79 -3.56 -13.47
#